data_AF-A0A482VKT4-F1
#
_entry.id   AF-A0A482VKT4-F1
#
_cell.length_a   1.000
_cell.length_b   1.000
_cell.length_c   1.000
_cell.angle_alpha   90.00
_cell.angle_beta   90.00
_cell.angle_gamma   90.00
#
_symmetry.space_group_name_H-M   'P 1'
#
loop_
_entity.id
_entity.type
_entity.pdbx_description
1 polymer ?
#
loop_
_entity_poly.entity_id
_entity_poly.type
_entity_poly.pdbx_seq_one_letter_code
_entity_poly.pdbx_strand_id
1 'polypeptide(L)'
;LFLIGIFAITAGYCADHNTFKNCSRVEFCTNFRSQQPADNYVVDPESISVEDGSNILTAILKSKVGGSDLSLFISGIKQSTFRLKIAEVDSTRYELKDVLDGELELANFENVHIGDGFVVAYTELGIYTVQVNFSPFSIAFSSPSSKLVFEGNRLAMTKNDINAPFTFGVTFTNAVQLYGLHEHCDSLALQNTGPGGTDPYRLKNLDVPFFETNSPMALYGAVPVLYGHGPTATTGIFLHNAAEQWVDINNQEIGDSQAYFMVETGTLDLFLLLGEKPVDVVRQYATLTGTAHLPQLWALGYHQCRYSYDSQDLVKEVIANFDSHDFQMDVIWLDIDYTDSF
;
A
#
# COMPACT_ATOMS: atom_id res chain seq x y z
N LEU A 1 13.99 50.77 28.34
CA LEU A 1 12.55 50.76 27.97
C LEU A 1 12.49 51.20 26.51
N PHE A 2 12.07 50.46 25.50
CA PHE A 2 11.37 49.18 25.36
C PHE A 2 11.74 48.69 23.95
N LEU A 3 12.30 47.49 23.79
CA LEU A 3 12.34 46.82 22.49
C LEU A 3 10.96 46.18 22.31
N ILE A 4 10.12 46.78 21.46
CA ILE A 4 8.82 46.20 21.10
C ILE A 4 9.11 45.18 20.00
N GLY A 5 9.24 43.91 20.41
CA GLY A 5 9.23 42.78 19.48
C GLY A 5 7.84 42.68 18.87
N ILE A 6 7.73 42.93 17.57
CA ILE A 6 6.54 42.58 16.80
C ILE A 6 6.57 41.05 16.66
N PHE A 7 5.85 40.35 17.53
CA PHE A 7 5.42 38.99 17.25
C PHE A 7 4.36 39.09 16.14
N ALA A 8 4.79 38.92 14.89
CA ALA A 8 3.88 38.61 13.82
C ALA A 8 3.32 37.21 14.13
N ILE A 9 2.10 37.15 14.65
CA ILE A 9 1.33 35.92 14.70
C ILE A 9 0.98 35.61 13.24
N THR A 10 1.82 34.84 12.57
CA THR A 10 1.42 34.15 11.36
C THR A 10 0.34 33.16 11.79
N ALA A 11 -0.92 33.50 11.55
CA ALA A 11 -1.98 32.50 11.56
C ALA A 11 -1.65 31.53 10.42
N GLY A 12 -0.96 30.44 10.73
CA GLY A 12 -0.75 29.37 9.78
C GLY A 12 -2.11 28.80 9.43
N TYR A 13 -2.49 28.87 8.16
CA TYR A 13 -3.57 28.04 7.66
C TYR A 13 -3.05 26.59 7.73
N CYS A 14 -3.73 25.74 8.49
CA CYS A 14 -3.51 24.30 8.48
C CYS A 14 -4.74 23.62 7.88
N ALA A 15 -4.59 22.36 7.49
CA ALA A 15 -5.70 21.58 6.97
C ALA A 15 -6.90 21.60 7.94
N ASP A 16 -8.10 21.81 7.42
CA ASP A 16 -9.30 21.81 8.24
C ASP A 16 -9.70 20.39 8.62
N HIS A 17 -9.39 20.00 9.86
CA HIS A 17 -9.71 18.68 10.41
C HIS A 17 -11.22 18.43 10.59
N ASN A 18 -12.08 19.44 10.40
CA ASN A 18 -13.52 19.21 10.29
C ASN A 18 -13.89 18.59 8.93
N THR A 19 -13.21 19.03 7.88
CA THR A 19 -13.36 18.55 6.50
C THR A 19 -12.61 17.24 6.29
N PHE A 20 -11.32 17.19 6.65
CA PHE A 20 -10.47 16.01 6.49
C PHE A 20 -10.56 15.11 7.73
N LYS A 21 -11.37 14.06 7.59
CA LYS A 21 -11.68 13.14 8.70
C LYS A 21 -10.46 12.30 9.07
N ASN A 22 -10.15 12.21 10.36
CA ASN A 22 -9.30 11.18 10.94
C ASN A 22 -10.05 9.84 11.06
N CYS A 23 -9.34 8.77 11.39
CA CYS A 23 -9.90 7.42 11.47
C CYS A 23 -11.13 7.36 12.40
N SER A 24 -11.11 8.05 13.54
CA SER A 24 -12.23 8.03 14.51
C SER A 24 -13.57 8.53 13.97
N ARG A 25 -13.54 9.28 12.86
CA ARG A 25 -14.72 9.84 12.17
C ARG A 25 -15.08 9.07 10.90
N VAL A 26 -14.42 7.94 10.63
CA VAL A 26 -14.69 7.04 9.51
C VAL A 26 -15.08 5.68 10.07
N GLU A 27 -16.35 5.33 9.92
CA GLU A 27 -16.99 4.20 10.63
C GLU A 27 -16.21 2.87 10.50
N PHE A 28 -15.87 2.44 9.28
CA PHE A 28 -15.14 1.18 9.09
C PHE A 28 -13.75 1.23 9.72
N CYS A 29 -13.07 2.38 9.65
CA CYS A 29 -11.76 2.55 10.28
C CYS A 29 -11.87 2.47 11.80
N THR A 30 -12.77 3.23 12.43
CA THR A 30 -13.00 3.20 13.89
C THR A 30 -13.33 1.79 14.38
N ASN A 31 -14.24 1.10 13.69
CA ASN A 31 -14.69 -0.24 14.07
C ASN A 31 -13.53 -1.24 14.01
N PHE A 32 -12.78 -1.24 12.91
CA PHE A 32 -11.67 -2.17 12.76
C PHE A 32 -10.43 -1.83 13.58
N ARG A 33 -10.15 -0.55 13.80
CA ARG A 33 -9.02 -0.12 14.63
C ARG A 33 -9.20 -0.47 16.10
N SER A 34 -10.44 -0.50 16.59
CA SER A 34 -10.79 -0.91 17.95
C SER A 34 -10.93 -2.44 18.13
N GLN A 35 -11.00 -3.19 17.02
CA GLN A 35 -11.15 -4.64 17.04
C GLN A 35 -9.88 -5.33 17.55
N GLN A 36 -10.06 -6.22 18.54
CA GLN A 36 -8.99 -7.10 19.02
C GLN A 36 -8.71 -8.23 18.01
N PRO A 37 -7.46 -8.73 17.91
CA PRO A 37 -7.17 -9.92 17.10
C PRO A 37 -8.07 -11.09 17.49
N ALA A 38 -8.64 -11.77 16.49
CA ALA A 38 -9.52 -12.91 16.66
C ALA A 38 -9.42 -13.87 15.48
N ASP A 39 -9.33 -15.18 15.75
CA ASP A 39 -9.28 -16.23 14.74
C ASP A 39 -10.67 -16.47 14.12
N ASN A 40 -11.15 -15.52 13.33
CA ASN A 40 -12.50 -15.55 12.74
C ASN A 40 -12.68 -16.63 11.67
N TYR A 41 -11.59 -17.16 11.12
CA TYR A 41 -11.60 -18.10 10.02
C TYR A 41 -10.73 -19.33 10.31
N VAL A 42 -11.09 -20.46 9.69
CA VAL A 42 -10.31 -21.70 9.66
C VAL A 42 -10.33 -22.26 8.25
N VAL A 43 -9.22 -22.84 7.80
CA VAL A 43 -9.18 -23.52 6.49
C VAL A 43 -10.00 -24.80 6.58
N ASP A 44 -10.86 -25.03 5.59
CA ASP A 44 -11.52 -26.31 5.34
C ASP A 44 -10.53 -27.26 4.65
N PRO A 45 -9.98 -28.28 5.34
CA PRO A 45 -8.94 -29.13 4.77
C PRO A 45 -9.41 -29.92 3.54
N GLU A 46 -10.71 -30.24 3.45
CA GLU A 46 -11.27 -31.00 2.32
C GLU A 46 -11.40 -30.15 1.06
N SER A 47 -11.37 -28.82 1.21
CA SER A 47 -11.47 -27.88 0.10
C SER A 47 -10.12 -27.52 -0.55
N ILE A 48 -9.01 -28.00 0.03
CA ILE A 48 -7.67 -27.68 -0.47
C ILE A 48 -7.45 -28.36 -1.82
N SER A 49 -7.08 -27.56 -2.81
CA SER A 49 -6.75 -28.03 -4.15
C SER A 49 -5.42 -27.42 -4.58
N VAL A 50 -4.39 -28.25 -4.61
CA VAL A 50 -3.06 -27.96 -5.13
C VAL A 50 -2.32 -29.29 -5.36
N GLU A 51 -1.57 -29.37 -6.45
CA GLU A 51 -0.68 -30.49 -6.77
C GLU A 51 0.59 -29.99 -7.43
N ASP A 52 1.62 -30.84 -7.49
CA ASP A 52 2.86 -30.52 -8.20
C ASP A 52 2.57 -30.17 -9.66
N GLY A 53 3.12 -29.05 -10.13
CA GLY A 53 2.87 -28.52 -11.46
C GLY A 53 1.69 -27.55 -11.55
N SER A 54 0.84 -27.45 -10.52
CA SER A 54 -0.21 -26.42 -10.46
C SER A 54 0.40 -25.03 -10.27
N ASN A 55 -0.20 -24.00 -10.84
CA ASN A 55 0.20 -22.60 -10.62
C ASN A 55 -0.66 -21.87 -9.59
N ILE A 56 -1.63 -22.57 -9.02
CA ILE A 56 -2.59 -22.03 -8.06
C ILE A 56 -2.88 -23.05 -6.95
N LEU A 57 -2.96 -22.56 -5.72
CA LEU A 57 -3.45 -23.25 -4.55
C LEU A 57 -4.77 -22.59 -4.16
N THR A 58 -5.82 -23.38 -4.03
CA THR A 58 -7.13 -22.88 -3.59
C THR A 58 -7.59 -23.59 -2.33
N ALA A 59 -8.33 -22.87 -1.49
CA ALA A 59 -9.02 -23.44 -0.34
C ALA A 59 -10.25 -22.58 0.02
N ILE A 60 -11.12 -23.12 0.85
CA ILE A 60 -12.22 -22.40 1.48
C ILE A 60 -11.85 -22.10 2.93
N LEU A 61 -12.07 -20.86 3.36
CA LEU A 61 -11.97 -20.43 4.74
C LEU A 61 -13.38 -20.40 5.34
N LYS A 62 -13.64 -21.28 6.31
CA LYS A 62 -14.91 -21.31 7.06
C LYS A 62 -14.93 -20.26 8.13
N SER A 63 -16.01 -19.49 8.17
CA SER A 63 -16.25 -18.51 9.22
C SER A 63 -16.60 -19.19 10.55
N LYS A 64 -15.90 -18.83 11.64
CA LYS A 64 -16.21 -19.27 13.00
C LYS A 64 -17.25 -18.41 13.71
N VAL A 65 -17.58 -17.25 13.13
CA VAL A 65 -18.41 -16.20 13.76
C VAL A 65 -19.72 -15.96 13.01
N GLY A 66 -20.13 -16.87 12.13
CA GLY A 66 -21.39 -16.80 11.39
C GLY A 66 -21.42 -15.83 10.21
N GLY A 67 -20.28 -15.24 9.83
CA GLY A 67 -20.09 -14.54 8.56
C GLY A 67 -19.98 -15.48 7.34
N SER A 68 -19.79 -14.91 6.15
CA SER A 68 -19.62 -15.67 4.90
C SER A 68 -18.35 -16.51 4.89
N ASP A 69 -18.41 -17.69 4.28
CA ASP A 69 -17.21 -18.43 3.90
C ASP A 69 -16.45 -17.67 2.81
N LEU A 70 -15.12 -17.79 2.82
CA LEU A 70 -14.25 -17.10 1.87
C LEU A 70 -13.53 -18.11 0.97
N SER A 71 -13.33 -17.73 -0.30
CA SER A 71 -12.43 -18.41 -1.21
C SER A 71 -11.02 -17.82 -1.07
N LEU A 72 -10.04 -18.69 -0.87
CA LEU A 72 -8.62 -18.38 -0.83
C LEU A 72 -7.98 -18.84 -2.15
N PHE A 73 -7.22 -17.95 -2.79
CA PHE A 73 -6.41 -18.26 -3.96
C PHE A 73 -4.98 -17.78 -3.72
N ILE A 74 -4.00 -18.65 -3.92
CA ILE A 74 -2.59 -18.33 -3.85
C ILE A 74 -1.94 -18.74 -5.16
N SER A 75 -1.26 -17.83 -5.83
CA SER A 75 -0.50 -18.10 -7.05
C SER A 75 0.99 -17.81 -6.83
N GLY A 76 1.84 -18.72 -7.29
CA GLY A 76 3.25 -18.44 -7.49
C GLY A 76 3.44 -17.56 -8.73
N ILE A 77 4.26 -16.53 -8.62
CA ILE A 77 4.68 -15.67 -9.72
C ILE A 77 6.20 -15.75 -9.80
N LYS A 78 6.75 -15.67 -11.01
CA LYS A 78 8.20 -15.62 -11.18
C LYS A 78 8.82 -14.42 -10.44
N GLN A 79 10.15 -14.45 -10.29
CA GLN A 79 10.91 -13.41 -9.59
C GLN A 79 10.46 -13.33 -8.12
N SER A 80 10.42 -14.49 -7.45
CA SER A 80 10.25 -14.56 -5.99
C SER A 80 9.04 -13.77 -5.45
N THR A 81 7.92 -13.87 -6.19
CA THR A 81 6.68 -13.13 -5.91
C THR A 81 5.52 -14.10 -5.74
N PHE A 82 4.59 -13.79 -4.83
CA PHE A 82 3.32 -14.51 -4.71
C PHE A 82 2.15 -13.54 -4.84
N ARG A 83 0.99 -14.06 -5.22
CA ARG A 83 -0.29 -13.33 -5.16
C ARG A 83 -1.26 -14.09 -4.27
N LEU A 84 -1.88 -13.37 -3.36
CA LEU A 84 -2.90 -13.84 -2.43
C LEU A 84 -4.20 -13.11 -2.74
N LYS A 85 -5.25 -13.85 -3.12
CA LYS A 85 -6.61 -13.31 -3.21
C LYS A 85 -7.51 -13.97 -2.18
N ILE A 86 -8.28 -13.15 -1.47
CA ILE A 86 -9.35 -13.61 -0.57
C ILE A 86 -10.62 -12.81 -0.87
N ALA A 87 -11.74 -13.51 -1.03
CA ALA A 87 -13.06 -12.91 -1.21
C ALA A 87 -14.13 -13.87 -0.68
N GLU A 88 -15.36 -13.40 -0.46
CA GLU A 88 -16.49 -14.30 -0.18
C GLU A 88 -16.65 -15.34 -1.30
N VAL A 89 -17.19 -16.52 -0.98
CA VAL A 89 -17.68 -17.44 -2.01
C VAL A 89 -18.74 -16.72 -2.86
N ASP A 90 -18.62 -16.79 -4.18
CA ASP A 90 -19.44 -16.06 -5.16
C ASP A 90 -19.38 -14.52 -5.02
N SER A 91 -18.23 -13.99 -4.58
CA SER A 91 -18.07 -12.55 -4.36
C SER A 91 -18.33 -11.72 -5.62
N THR A 92 -19.01 -10.59 -5.41
CA THR A 92 -19.21 -9.54 -6.40
C THR A 92 -18.39 -8.29 -6.07
N ARG A 93 -17.35 -8.43 -5.23
CA ARG A 93 -16.44 -7.34 -4.89
C ARG A 93 -15.79 -6.79 -6.16
N TYR A 94 -15.56 -5.48 -6.15
CA TYR A 94 -14.84 -4.83 -7.24
C TYR A 94 -13.41 -5.38 -7.32
N GLU A 95 -13.02 -5.79 -8.53
CA GLU A 95 -11.64 -6.15 -8.85
C GLU A 95 -11.01 -5.00 -9.65
N LEU A 96 -9.89 -4.48 -9.15
CA LEU A 96 -9.15 -3.41 -9.80
C LEU A 96 -8.60 -3.88 -11.16
N LYS A 97 -8.60 -2.99 -12.14
CA LYS A 97 -8.12 -3.21 -13.50
C LYS A 97 -7.11 -2.14 -13.87
N ASP A 98 -6.35 -2.39 -14.93
CA ASP A 98 -5.48 -1.41 -15.60
C ASP A 98 -4.28 -0.89 -14.78
N VAL A 99 -3.98 -1.51 -13.64
CA VAL A 99 -2.77 -1.22 -12.84
C VAL A 99 -1.64 -2.21 -13.10
N LEU A 100 -1.96 -3.47 -13.40
CA LEU A 100 -0.95 -4.48 -13.74
C LEU A 100 -0.49 -4.29 -15.19
N ASP A 101 0.82 -4.31 -15.42
CA ASP A 101 1.44 -4.17 -16.73
C ASP A 101 1.48 -5.51 -17.48
N GLY A 102 0.29 -5.96 -17.90
CA GLY A 102 0.11 -7.19 -18.69
C GLY A 102 -0.19 -8.44 -17.87
N GLU A 103 -0.01 -9.59 -18.51
CA GLU A 103 -0.27 -10.90 -17.90
C GLU A 103 0.86 -11.31 -16.95
N LEU A 104 0.48 -11.92 -15.82
CA LEU A 104 1.44 -12.38 -14.82
C LEU A 104 2.15 -13.65 -15.32
N GLU A 105 3.49 -13.64 -15.23
CA GLU A 105 4.28 -14.85 -15.45
C GLU A 105 4.20 -15.77 -14.23
N LEU A 106 3.31 -16.76 -14.29
CA LEU A 106 3.08 -17.69 -13.19
C LEU A 106 4.26 -18.68 -13.01
N ALA A 107 4.53 -19.01 -11.75
CA ALA A 107 5.44 -20.08 -11.35
C ALA A 107 4.62 -21.29 -10.87
N ASN A 108 5.02 -22.49 -11.29
CA ASN A 108 4.39 -23.71 -10.84
C ASN A 108 4.85 -24.05 -9.41
N PHE A 109 3.93 -24.58 -8.64
CA PHE A 109 4.19 -25.21 -7.36
C PHE A 109 4.88 -26.56 -7.54
N GLU A 110 5.77 -26.87 -6.62
CA GLU A 110 6.49 -28.13 -6.54
C GLU A 110 6.67 -28.55 -5.07
N ASN A 111 6.99 -29.82 -4.85
CA ASN A 111 7.15 -30.41 -3.52
C ASN A 111 5.95 -30.12 -2.60
N VAL A 112 4.73 -30.21 -3.16
CA VAL A 112 3.50 -29.93 -2.43
C VAL A 112 3.30 -30.99 -1.34
N HIS A 113 3.13 -30.54 -0.10
CA HIS A 113 2.88 -31.41 1.04
C HIS A 113 1.69 -30.91 1.85
N ILE A 114 0.66 -31.76 1.94
CA ILE A 114 -0.51 -31.53 2.80
C ILE A 114 -0.31 -32.38 4.05
N GLY A 115 -0.09 -31.71 5.17
CA GLY A 115 0.08 -32.32 6.49
C GLY A 115 -1.18 -32.17 7.35
N ASP A 116 -1.07 -32.63 8.60
CA ASP A 116 -2.12 -32.41 9.60
C ASP A 116 -2.09 -30.95 10.08
N GLY A 117 -3.06 -30.15 9.64
CA GLY A 117 -3.19 -28.75 10.03
C GLY A 117 -2.43 -27.73 9.17
N PHE A 118 -1.79 -28.15 8.08
CA PHE A 118 -1.11 -27.23 7.15
C PHE A 118 -1.01 -27.79 5.72
N VAL A 119 -0.82 -26.90 4.75
CA VAL A 119 -0.29 -27.22 3.42
C VAL A 119 0.92 -26.35 3.14
N VAL A 120 1.95 -26.93 2.55
CA VAL A 120 3.14 -26.23 2.09
C VAL A 120 3.39 -26.55 0.62
N ALA A 121 3.75 -25.53 -0.15
CA ALA A 121 4.14 -25.65 -1.53
C ALA A 121 5.37 -24.77 -1.80
N TYR A 122 6.19 -25.20 -2.75
CA TYR A 122 7.44 -24.53 -3.10
C TYR A 122 7.39 -24.01 -4.53
N THR A 123 8.24 -23.06 -4.87
CA THR A 123 8.44 -22.55 -6.23
C THR A 123 9.92 -22.30 -6.50
N GLU A 124 10.27 -22.20 -7.79
CA GLU A 124 11.62 -21.90 -8.28
C GLU A 124 12.72 -22.81 -7.71
N LEU A 125 12.62 -24.12 -7.97
CA LEU A 125 13.54 -25.17 -7.53
C LEU A 125 13.61 -25.36 -6.01
N GLY A 126 12.49 -25.18 -5.32
CA GLY A 126 12.39 -25.38 -3.88
C GLY A 126 12.89 -24.20 -3.04
N ILE A 127 13.18 -23.06 -3.65
CA ILE A 127 13.81 -21.91 -2.98
C ILE A 127 12.79 -21.09 -2.20
N TYR A 128 11.62 -20.83 -2.78
CA TYR A 128 10.57 -20.02 -2.16
C TYR A 128 9.39 -20.87 -1.75
N THR A 129 8.81 -20.56 -0.60
CA THR A 129 7.77 -21.39 0.02
C THR A 129 6.55 -20.57 0.36
N VAL A 130 5.39 -21.22 0.25
CA VAL A 130 4.16 -20.77 0.88
C VAL A 130 3.63 -21.88 1.78
N GLN A 131 3.41 -21.55 3.05
CA GLN A 131 2.81 -22.45 4.02
C GLN A 131 1.51 -21.83 4.55
N VAL A 132 0.40 -22.52 4.35
CA VAL A 132 -0.91 -22.17 4.90
C VAL A 132 -1.15 -23.03 6.12
N ASN A 133 -1.30 -22.42 7.29
CA ASN A 133 -1.70 -23.10 8.53
C ASN A 133 -3.22 -23.02 8.68
N PHE A 134 -3.87 -24.11 9.10
CA PHE A 134 -5.34 -24.20 9.05
C PHE A 134 -6.02 -23.53 10.24
N SER A 135 -5.55 -23.80 11.46
CA SER A 135 -6.11 -23.25 12.70
C SER A 135 -5.02 -23.15 13.79
N PRO A 136 -4.65 -21.96 14.27
CA PRO A 136 -5.10 -20.65 13.78
C PRO A 136 -4.70 -20.43 12.31
N PHE A 137 -5.57 -19.78 11.56
CA PHE A 137 -5.31 -19.50 10.15
C PHE A 137 -4.18 -18.48 10.02
N SER A 138 -3.18 -18.80 9.20
CA SER A 138 -2.10 -17.88 8.81
C SER A 138 -1.43 -18.36 7.53
N ILE A 139 -0.76 -17.45 6.82
CA ILE A 139 -0.01 -17.81 5.61
C ILE A 139 1.40 -17.25 5.75
N ALA A 140 2.41 -18.10 5.69
CA ALA A 140 3.80 -17.71 5.67
C ALA A 140 4.38 -17.85 4.26
N PHE A 141 4.93 -16.77 3.73
CA PHE A 141 5.69 -16.74 2.48
C PHE A 141 7.16 -16.57 2.82
N SER A 142 8.03 -17.50 2.41
CA SER A 142 9.43 -17.49 2.82
C SER A 142 10.37 -17.63 1.63
N SER A 143 11.51 -16.96 1.74
CA SER A 143 12.73 -17.26 0.99
C SER A 143 13.78 -17.84 1.95
N PRO A 144 15.00 -18.18 1.50
CA PRO A 144 16.07 -18.59 2.39
C PRO A 144 16.48 -17.52 3.42
N SER A 145 16.23 -16.24 3.15
CA SER A 145 16.70 -15.11 3.96
C SER A 145 15.60 -14.22 4.54
N SER A 146 14.36 -14.37 4.06
CA SER A 146 13.25 -13.48 4.37
C SER A 146 11.93 -14.22 4.56
N LYS A 147 11.01 -13.61 5.31
CA LYS A 147 9.68 -14.17 5.56
C LYS A 147 8.65 -13.06 5.73
N LEU A 148 7.50 -13.23 5.07
CA LEU A 148 6.28 -12.44 5.26
C LEU A 148 5.20 -13.34 5.85
N VAL A 149 4.45 -12.84 6.83
CA VAL A 149 3.33 -13.58 7.41
C VAL A 149 2.05 -12.78 7.24
N PHE A 150 1.06 -13.37 6.59
CA PHE A 150 -0.32 -12.91 6.62
C PHE A 150 -0.98 -13.40 7.92
N GLU A 151 -1.39 -12.45 8.76
CA GLU A 151 -1.96 -12.69 10.08
C GLU A 151 -3.47 -12.96 9.98
N GLY A 152 -3.88 -14.22 10.01
CA GLY A 152 -5.30 -14.58 9.87
C GLY A 152 -6.17 -14.16 11.06
N ASN A 153 -5.58 -13.93 12.24
CA ASN A 153 -6.29 -13.35 13.40
C ASN A 153 -6.64 -11.85 13.22
N ARG A 154 -6.11 -11.21 12.18
CA ARG A 154 -6.45 -9.86 11.75
C ARG A 154 -7.35 -9.85 10.52
N LEU A 155 -7.71 -11.01 9.97
CA LEU A 155 -8.65 -11.11 8.86
C LEU A 155 -10.09 -10.96 9.35
N ALA A 156 -10.75 -9.93 8.87
CA ALA A 156 -12.19 -9.76 8.98
C ALA A 156 -12.73 -9.25 7.65
N MET A 157 -13.88 -9.76 7.23
CA MET A 157 -14.62 -9.25 6.08
C MET A 157 -16.05 -9.03 6.56
N THR A 158 -16.53 -7.81 6.44
CA THR A 158 -17.90 -7.45 6.79
C THR A 158 -18.59 -6.88 5.55
N LYS A 159 -19.90 -7.06 5.48
CA LYS A 159 -20.73 -6.53 4.39
C LYS A 159 -21.96 -5.89 4.99
N ASN A 160 -22.19 -4.64 4.65
CA ASN A 160 -23.45 -3.94 4.93
C ASN A 160 -24.08 -3.49 3.60
N ASP A 161 -25.19 -2.76 3.66
CA ASP A 161 -25.95 -2.36 2.48
C ASP A 161 -25.19 -1.41 1.53
N ILE A 162 -24.11 -0.78 2.01
CA ILE A 162 -23.41 0.31 1.32
C ILE A 162 -21.98 -0.08 0.97
N ASN A 163 -21.27 -0.70 1.91
CA ASN A 163 -19.85 -1.02 1.84
C ASN A 163 -19.59 -2.49 2.20
N ALA A 164 -18.42 -2.98 1.77
CA ALA A 164 -17.95 -4.31 2.10
C ALA A 164 -16.54 -4.24 2.70
N PRO A 165 -16.35 -3.62 3.89
CA PRO A 165 -15.02 -3.33 4.37
C PRO A 165 -14.35 -4.60 4.92
N PHE A 166 -13.02 -4.65 4.83
CA PHE A 166 -12.21 -5.77 5.31
C PHE A 166 -10.91 -5.31 5.96
N THR A 167 -10.28 -6.22 6.70
CA THR A 167 -9.00 -6.01 7.37
C THR A 167 -8.07 -7.18 7.16
N PHE A 168 -6.77 -6.93 7.29
CA PHE A 168 -5.76 -7.96 7.43
C PHE A 168 -4.51 -7.38 8.10
N GLY A 169 -3.69 -8.27 8.66
CA GLY A 169 -2.39 -7.93 9.22
C GLY A 169 -1.28 -8.60 8.42
N VAL A 170 -0.13 -7.92 8.31
CA VAL A 170 1.08 -8.50 7.75
C VAL A 170 2.24 -8.26 8.71
N THR A 171 2.99 -9.31 8.99
CA THR A 171 4.25 -9.27 9.73
C THR A 171 5.43 -9.40 8.75
N PHE A 172 6.36 -8.45 8.82
CA PHE A 172 7.61 -8.42 8.07
C PHE A 172 8.72 -8.94 8.97
N THR A 173 9.01 -10.24 8.88
CA THR A 173 9.95 -10.90 9.80
C THR A 173 11.36 -10.31 9.64
N ASN A 174 12.01 -9.99 10.77
CA ASN A 174 13.32 -9.33 10.88
C ASN A 174 13.40 -7.90 10.30
N ALA A 175 12.32 -7.34 9.79
CA ALA A 175 12.28 -5.94 9.39
C ALA A 175 12.13 -5.07 10.65
N VAL A 176 12.99 -4.06 10.76
CA VAL A 176 12.94 -3.08 11.88
C VAL A 176 12.22 -1.80 11.48
N GLN A 177 12.06 -1.55 10.17
CA GLN A 177 11.48 -0.32 9.66
C GLN A 177 10.67 -0.56 8.39
N LEU A 178 9.48 0.03 8.35
CA LEU A 178 8.57 0.04 7.21
C LEU A 178 8.65 1.37 6.42
N TYR A 179 8.44 1.30 5.11
CA TYR A 179 8.54 2.39 4.13
C TYR A 179 7.44 2.26 3.06
N GLY A 180 7.06 3.36 2.41
CA GLY A 180 6.12 3.35 1.27
C GLY A 180 4.85 4.13 1.56
N LEU A 181 3.71 3.57 1.15
CA LEU A 181 2.35 4.12 1.35
C LEU A 181 2.16 5.57 0.85
N HIS A 182 2.91 6.02 -0.15
CA HIS A 182 2.82 7.40 -0.65
C HIS A 182 1.39 7.75 -1.09
N GLU A 183 0.89 8.98 -0.94
CA GLU A 183 1.61 10.23 -0.65
C GLU A 183 1.24 10.84 0.72
N HIS A 184 2.27 11.18 1.50
CA HIS A 184 2.15 11.86 2.79
C HIS A 184 3.24 12.91 2.94
N CYS A 185 2.93 14.05 3.58
CA CYS A 185 3.96 14.99 3.99
C CYS A 185 4.55 14.53 5.33
N ASP A 186 5.36 13.48 5.28
CA ASP A 186 5.97 12.84 6.44
C ASP A 186 7.37 12.31 6.08
N SER A 187 8.06 11.77 7.07
CA SER A 187 9.35 11.10 6.90
C SER A 187 9.26 9.88 5.98
N LEU A 188 10.37 9.59 5.27
CA LEU A 188 10.46 8.42 4.39
C LEU A 188 10.25 7.09 5.16
N ALA A 189 10.84 7.01 6.35
CA ALA A 189 10.65 5.90 7.28
C ALA A 189 9.32 6.11 8.02
N LEU A 190 8.34 5.22 7.80
CA LEU A 190 7.01 5.37 8.38
C LEU A 190 7.08 5.34 9.91
N GLN A 191 6.35 6.24 10.56
CA GLN A 191 6.28 6.33 12.01
C GLN A 191 5.31 5.30 12.58
N ASN A 192 5.50 4.94 13.86
CA ASN A 192 4.55 4.09 14.56
C ASN A 192 3.23 4.83 14.77
N THR A 193 2.13 4.13 14.51
CA THR A 193 0.77 4.61 14.73
C THR A 193 0.05 3.65 15.67
N GLY A 194 -1.06 4.10 16.25
CA GLY A 194 -1.88 3.20 17.07
C GLY A 194 -2.96 3.91 17.88
N PRO A 195 -3.86 3.15 18.51
CA PRO A 195 -4.94 3.71 19.32
C PRO A 195 -4.42 4.63 20.43
N GLY A 196 -4.89 5.88 20.47
CA GLY A 196 -4.46 6.87 21.46
C GLY A 196 -3.14 7.59 21.13
N GLY A 197 -2.48 7.23 20.02
CA GLY A 197 -1.31 7.92 19.46
C GLY A 197 -1.64 8.57 18.11
N THR A 198 -0.68 8.50 17.18
CA THR A 198 -0.82 9.00 15.81
C THR A 198 -1.92 8.24 15.04
N ASP A 199 -2.65 8.94 14.17
CA ASP A 199 -3.64 8.32 13.27
C ASP A 199 -2.97 7.36 12.27
N PRO A 200 -3.65 6.35 11.72
CA PRO A 200 -3.07 5.47 10.71
C PRO A 200 -2.77 6.26 9.44
N TYR A 201 -1.80 5.79 8.65
CA TYR A 201 -1.59 6.34 7.30
C TYR A 201 -2.83 6.12 6.46
N ARG A 202 -3.39 7.22 5.94
CA ARG A 202 -4.58 7.18 5.10
C ARG A 202 -4.18 7.21 3.63
N LEU A 203 -4.76 6.31 2.83
CA LEU A 203 -4.63 6.33 1.38
C LEU A 203 -6.00 6.67 0.78
N LYS A 204 -6.12 7.92 0.34
CA LYS A 204 -7.29 8.47 -0.36
C LYS A 204 -6.85 9.75 -1.07
N ASN A 205 -7.00 9.79 -2.39
CA ASN A 205 -6.64 10.98 -3.15
C ASN A 205 -7.56 12.15 -2.74
N LEU A 206 -6.98 13.19 -2.16
CA LEU A 206 -7.62 14.37 -1.62
C LEU A 206 -6.86 15.63 -2.05
N ASP A 207 -7.60 16.67 -2.39
CA ASP A 207 -7.05 18.02 -2.51
C ASP A 207 -7.04 18.68 -1.13
N VAL A 208 -5.87 18.68 -0.48
CA VAL A 208 -5.70 19.18 0.89
C VAL A 208 -4.97 20.52 0.86
N PRO A 209 -5.67 21.66 0.95
CA PRO A 209 -5.02 22.96 1.00
C PRO A 209 -4.26 23.12 2.31
N PHE A 210 -3.06 23.69 2.22
CA PHE A 210 -2.20 23.97 3.38
C PHE A 210 -1.98 22.73 4.27
N PHE A 211 -1.67 21.59 3.63
CA PHE A 211 -1.43 20.32 4.32
C PHE A 211 -0.40 20.44 5.44
N GLU A 212 -0.56 19.63 6.47
CA GLU A 212 0.34 19.58 7.61
C GLU A 212 1.59 18.75 7.31
N THR A 213 2.72 19.13 7.88
CA THR A 213 3.97 18.36 7.83
C THR A 213 4.06 17.37 8.99
N ASN A 214 4.75 16.24 8.80
CA ASN A 214 4.85 15.13 9.74
C ASN A 214 3.47 14.55 10.08
N SER A 215 2.65 14.36 9.05
CA SER A 215 1.25 13.96 9.19
C SER A 215 0.92 12.72 8.33
N PRO A 216 0.18 11.74 8.88
CA PRO A 216 -0.29 10.55 8.13
C PRO A 216 -1.53 10.85 7.28
N MET A 217 -1.98 12.10 7.23
CA MET A 217 -3.13 12.54 6.45
C MET A 217 -2.89 12.34 4.95
N ALA A 218 -3.85 11.71 4.28
CA ALA A 218 -3.77 11.47 2.84
C ALA A 218 -3.67 12.78 2.05
N LEU A 219 -2.88 12.76 0.97
CA LEU A 219 -2.72 13.86 0.02
C LEU A 219 -3.27 13.48 -1.36
N TYR A 220 -2.62 13.91 -2.44
CA TYR A 220 -3.16 13.89 -3.79
C TYR A 220 -3.09 12.51 -4.46
N GLY A 221 -2.06 11.73 -4.12
CA GLY A 221 -1.84 10.38 -4.64
C GLY A 221 -1.92 9.28 -3.58
N ALA A 222 -2.15 8.04 -4.05
CA ALA A 222 -2.15 6.84 -3.24
C ALA A 222 -1.47 5.68 -4.00
N VAL A 223 -0.40 5.14 -3.42
CA VAL A 223 0.34 3.98 -3.93
C VAL A 223 0.44 2.96 -2.78
N PRO A 224 -0.44 1.94 -2.74
CA PRO A 224 -0.58 1.00 -1.63
C PRO A 224 0.50 -0.11 -1.65
N VAL A 225 1.76 0.32 -1.71
CA VAL A 225 2.95 -0.55 -1.60
C VAL A 225 3.68 -0.25 -0.30
N LEU A 226 4.10 -1.29 0.40
CA LEU A 226 4.77 -1.21 1.69
C LEU A 226 5.99 -2.11 1.68
N TYR A 227 7.13 -1.59 2.12
CA TYR A 227 8.41 -2.29 2.18
C TYR A 227 8.87 -2.40 3.62
N GLY A 228 9.22 -3.62 4.06
CA GLY A 228 9.87 -3.85 5.34
C GLY A 228 11.35 -4.15 5.13
N HIS A 229 12.21 -3.32 5.73
CA HIS A 229 13.66 -3.46 5.64
C HIS A 229 14.25 -3.89 6.99
N GLY A 230 15.12 -4.89 6.94
CA GLY A 230 15.87 -5.39 8.08
C GLY A 230 17.36 -5.56 7.76
N PRO A 231 18.18 -5.97 8.75
CA PRO A 231 19.62 -6.15 8.57
C PRO A 231 20.00 -7.20 7.51
N THR A 232 19.14 -8.19 7.29
CA THR A 232 19.43 -9.34 6.42
C THR A 232 18.70 -9.31 5.09
N ALA A 233 17.49 -8.73 5.05
CA ALA A 233 16.64 -8.76 3.87
C ALA A 233 15.63 -7.61 3.86
N THR A 234 15.07 -7.38 2.68
CA THR A 234 13.94 -6.50 2.42
C THR A 234 12.84 -7.32 1.77
N THR A 235 11.62 -7.11 2.23
CA THR A 235 10.41 -7.70 1.64
C THR A 235 9.38 -6.60 1.42
N GLY A 236 8.42 -6.81 0.53
CA GLY A 236 7.36 -5.86 0.28
C GLY A 236 6.02 -6.52 0.10
N ILE A 237 4.96 -5.72 0.23
CA ILE A 237 3.63 -6.08 -0.21
C ILE A 237 3.07 -4.97 -1.07
N PHE A 238 2.23 -5.34 -2.04
CA PHE A 238 1.44 -4.40 -2.83
C PHE A 238 -0.02 -4.83 -2.76
N LEU A 239 -0.88 -3.99 -2.17
CA LEU A 239 -2.31 -4.21 -2.12
C LEU A 239 -2.96 -3.64 -3.39
N HIS A 240 -3.38 -4.52 -4.29
CA HIS A 240 -4.02 -4.16 -5.56
C HIS A 240 -5.51 -3.82 -5.34
N ASN A 241 -5.74 -2.67 -4.68
CA ASN A 241 -7.07 -2.17 -4.31
C ASN A 241 -7.10 -0.63 -4.41
N ALA A 242 -8.21 -0.07 -4.89
CA ALA A 242 -8.38 1.37 -5.12
C ALA A 242 -9.34 2.06 -4.13
N ALA A 243 -9.92 1.32 -3.18
CA ALA A 243 -10.79 1.88 -2.16
C ALA A 243 -9.98 2.68 -1.13
N GLU A 244 -10.69 3.45 -0.28
CA GLU A 244 -10.05 4.12 0.86
C GLU A 244 -9.40 3.10 1.80
N GLN A 245 -8.16 3.37 2.20
CA GLN A 245 -7.37 2.50 3.07
C GLN A 245 -6.82 3.29 4.25
N TRP A 246 -6.73 2.60 5.38
CA TRP A 246 -6.06 3.07 6.59
C TRP A 246 -5.08 2.00 7.05
N VAL A 247 -3.85 2.39 7.33
CA VAL A 247 -2.77 1.45 7.66
C VAL A 247 -2.12 1.85 8.97
N ASP A 248 -2.31 1.03 10.01
CA ASP A 248 -1.56 1.18 11.25
C ASP A 248 -0.17 0.52 11.10
N ILE A 249 0.87 1.20 11.57
CA ILE A 249 2.28 0.80 11.47
C ILE A 249 2.85 0.56 12.86
N ASN A 250 3.49 -0.60 13.04
CA ASN A 250 4.15 -0.98 14.29
C ASN A 250 5.57 -1.48 13.99
N ASN A 251 6.51 -0.55 13.91
CA ASN A 251 7.94 -0.83 13.78
C ASN A 251 8.55 -1.28 15.11
N GLN A 252 9.55 -2.16 15.02
CA GLN A 252 10.29 -2.68 16.15
C GLN A 252 11.74 -2.20 16.11
N GLU A 253 12.32 -1.84 17.26
CA GLU A 253 13.77 -1.57 17.35
C GLU A 253 14.60 -2.82 17.03
N ILE A 254 14.06 -4.00 17.38
CA ILE A 254 14.62 -5.32 17.10
C ILE A 254 13.45 -6.25 16.77
N GLY A 255 13.50 -6.96 15.64
CA GLY A 255 12.57 -8.04 15.34
C GLY A 255 11.65 -7.76 14.17
N ASP A 256 10.34 -7.88 14.40
CA ASP A 256 9.33 -8.04 13.36
C ASP A 256 8.38 -6.84 13.30
N SER A 257 8.58 -5.95 12.33
CA SER A 257 7.64 -4.86 12.07
C SER A 257 6.32 -5.38 11.48
N GLN A 258 5.22 -4.72 11.82
CA GLN A 258 3.88 -5.13 11.44
C GLN A 258 3.08 -3.98 10.84
N ALA A 259 2.16 -4.33 9.94
CA ALA A 259 1.18 -3.41 9.41
C ALA A 259 -0.23 -4.00 9.51
N TYR A 260 -1.21 -3.17 9.85
CA TYR A 260 -2.62 -3.53 9.94
C TYR A 260 -3.44 -2.67 9.00
N PHE A 261 -4.00 -3.30 7.98
CA PHE A 261 -4.77 -2.66 6.92
C PHE A 261 -6.26 -2.72 7.22
N MET A 262 -6.94 -1.60 6.99
CA MET A 262 -8.38 -1.44 7.07
C MET A 262 -8.85 -0.81 5.76
N VAL A 263 -9.66 -1.53 5.00
CA VAL A 263 -9.99 -1.20 3.61
C VAL A 263 -11.51 -1.12 3.45
N GLU A 264 -12.00 -0.07 2.79
CA GLU A 264 -13.44 0.21 2.70
C GLU A 264 -14.23 -0.81 1.85
N THR A 265 -13.65 -1.28 0.75
CA THR A 265 -14.34 -2.19 -0.19
C THR A 265 -13.36 -2.84 -1.19
N GLY A 266 -13.89 -3.57 -2.15
CA GLY A 266 -13.12 -4.30 -3.16
C GLY A 266 -12.57 -5.63 -2.64
N THR A 267 -11.89 -6.35 -3.51
CA THR A 267 -11.28 -7.65 -3.19
C THR A 267 -9.98 -7.46 -2.39
N LEU A 268 -9.69 -8.38 -1.46
CA LEU A 268 -8.35 -8.50 -0.89
C LEU A 268 -7.48 -9.19 -1.95
N ASP A 269 -6.65 -8.42 -2.62
CA ASP A 269 -5.75 -8.86 -3.69
C ASP A 269 -4.34 -8.33 -3.39
N LEU A 270 -3.52 -9.18 -2.80
CA LEU A 270 -2.23 -8.82 -2.21
C LEU A 270 -1.10 -9.51 -2.96
N PHE A 271 -0.12 -8.73 -3.41
CA PHE A 271 1.14 -9.25 -3.93
C PHE A 271 2.19 -9.24 -2.82
N LEU A 272 2.96 -10.31 -2.73
CA LEU A 272 4.01 -10.53 -1.73
C LEU A 272 5.35 -10.59 -2.46
N LEU A 273 6.26 -9.69 -2.11
CA LEU A 273 7.52 -9.43 -2.80
C LEU A 273 8.67 -9.86 -1.87
N LEU A 274 9.35 -10.97 -2.15
CA LEU A 274 10.29 -11.58 -1.20
C LEU A 274 11.74 -11.05 -1.29
N GLY A 275 12.03 -10.13 -2.21
CA GLY A 275 13.34 -9.50 -2.36
C GLY A 275 14.46 -10.45 -2.80
N GLU A 276 15.67 -10.38 -2.23
CA GLU A 276 15.97 -9.99 -0.83
C GLU A 276 16.54 -8.58 -0.61
N LYS A 277 17.04 -7.87 -1.63
CA LYS A 277 17.58 -6.50 -1.46
C LYS A 277 16.52 -5.44 -1.74
N PRO A 278 16.66 -4.20 -1.23
CA PRO A 278 15.70 -3.13 -1.54
C PRO A 278 15.46 -2.94 -3.05
N VAL A 279 16.53 -3.02 -3.85
CA VAL A 279 16.44 -2.92 -5.31
C VAL A 279 15.66 -4.07 -5.95
N ASP A 280 15.71 -5.27 -5.37
CA ASP A 280 15.02 -6.43 -5.90
C ASP A 280 13.51 -6.30 -5.64
N VAL A 281 13.12 -5.85 -4.45
CA VAL A 281 11.71 -5.62 -4.12
C VAL A 281 11.09 -4.51 -4.97
N VAL A 282 11.83 -3.42 -5.21
CA VAL A 282 11.38 -2.36 -6.13
C VAL A 282 11.27 -2.86 -7.56
N ARG A 283 12.18 -3.73 -8.02
CA ARG A 283 12.07 -4.36 -9.35
C ARG A 283 10.88 -5.29 -9.45
N GLN A 284 10.61 -6.10 -8.43
CA GLN A 284 9.42 -6.97 -8.39
C GLN A 284 8.14 -6.14 -8.52
N TYR A 285 8.04 -5.03 -7.78
CA TYR A 285 6.92 -4.11 -7.91
C TYR A 285 6.82 -3.50 -9.32
N ALA A 286 7.93 -3.01 -9.87
CA ALA A 286 7.96 -2.44 -11.23
C ALA A 286 7.66 -3.46 -12.33
N THR A 287 8.01 -4.74 -12.15
CA THR A 287 7.60 -5.83 -13.05
C THR A 287 6.07 -6.00 -13.04
N LEU A 288 5.42 -5.77 -11.90
CA LEU A 288 3.96 -5.88 -11.78
C LEU A 288 3.23 -4.67 -12.37
N THR A 289 3.72 -3.45 -12.14
CA THR A 289 2.98 -2.20 -12.43
C THR A 289 3.60 -1.36 -13.56
N GLY A 290 4.64 -1.85 -14.20
CA GLY A 290 5.39 -1.13 -15.23
C GLY A 290 6.51 -0.26 -14.65
N THR A 291 7.34 0.24 -15.58
CA THR A 291 8.47 1.11 -15.28
C THR A 291 8.19 2.55 -15.69
N ALA A 292 8.90 3.50 -15.07
CA ALA A 292 8.80 4.90 -15.48
C ALA A 292 9.12 5.04 -16.98
N HIS A 293 8.22 5.70 -17.72
CA HIS A 293 8.46 6.00 -19.12
C HIS A 293 9.70 6.88 -19.29
N LEU A 294 10.45 6.66 -20.37
CA LEU A 294 11.58 7.52 -20.72
C LEU A 294 11.06 8.95 -20.94
N PRO A 295 11.42 9.92 -20.08
CA PRO A 295 10.93 11.28 -20.22
C PRO A 295 11.54 11.95 -21.45
N GLN A 296 10.85 12.96 -21.98
CA GLN A 296 11.43 13.86 -22.97
C GLN A 296 12.61 14.61 -22.32
N LEU A 297 13.70 14.84 -23.06
CA LEU A 297 14.91 15.42 -22.49
C LEU A 297 14.67 16.78 -21.82
N TRP A 298 13.85 17.64 -22.43
CA TRP A 298 13.50 18.96 -21.89
C TRP A 298 12.74 18.88 -20.55
N ALA A 299 12.11 17.75 -20.23
CA ALA A 299 11.37 17.57 -18.98
C ALA A 299 12.29 17.32 -17.76
N LEU A 300 13.59 17.13 -18.01
CA LEU A 300 14.63 17.03 -16.97
C LEU A 300 15.32 18.37 -16.71
N GLY A 301 15.01 19.39 -17.52
CA GLY A 301 15.54 20.74 -17.41
C GLY A 301 14.83 21.56 -16.33
N TYR A 302 15.08 22.87 -16.31
CA TYR A 302 14.41 23.76 -15.38
C TYR A 302 13.03 24.19 -15.92
N HIS A 303 12.00 24.02 -15.09
CA HIS A 303 10.62 24.42 -15.38
C HIS A 303 10.26 25.66 -14.55
N GLN A 304 9.95 26.76 -15.23
CA GLN A 304 9.47 27.99 -14.60
C GLN A 304 7.93 28.01 -14.61
N CYS A 305 7.32 28.14 -13.44
CA CYS A 305 5.86 28.16 -13.27
C CYS A 305 5.45 29.14 -12.15
N ARG A 306 4.24 29.66 -12.24
CA ARG A 306 3.47 30.27 -11.15
C ARG A 306 1.98 30.28 -11.52
N TYR A 307 1.14 30.43 -10.52
CA TYR A 307 -0.24 30.90 -10.67
C TYR A 307 -0.25 32.45 -10.63
N SER A 308 -0.51 33.19 -11.71
CA SER A 308 -0.45 32.84 -13.13
C SER A 308 0.50 33.79 -13.84
N TYR A 309 0.73 33.58 -15.14
CA TYR A 309 1.29 34.61 -16.02
C TYR A 309 0.16 35.25 -16.83
N ASP A 310 -0.25 36.44 -16.43
CA ASP A 310 -1.53 37.04 -16.85
C ASP A 310 -1.55 37.55 -18.31
N SER A 311 -0.46 37.44 -19.06
CA SER A 311 -0.41 37.82 -20.47
C SER A 311 0.75 37.19 -21.24
N GLN A 312 0.61 37.12 -22.57
CA GLN A 312 1.69 36.73 -23.47
C GLN A 312 2.93 37.62 -23.34
N ASP A 313 2.75 38.92 -23.09
CA ASP A 313 3.87 39.85 -22.97
C ASP A 313 4.67 39.59 -21.69
N LEU A 314 4.00 39.29 -20.58
CA LEU A 314 4.67 38.89 -19.33
C LEU A 314 5.45 37.57 -19.51
N VAL A 315 4.88 36.60 -20.23
CA VAL A 315 5.58 35.34 -20.55
C VAL A 315 6.87 35.62 -21.34
N LYS A 316 6.80 36.47 -22.38
CA LYS A 316 7.98 36.85 -23.19
C LYS A 316 9.02 37.62 -22.36
N GLU A 317 8.57 38.51 -21.48
CA GLU A 317 9.45 39.26 -20.60
C GLU A 317 10.21 38.32 -19.66
N VAL A 318 9.54 37.35 -19.04
CA VAL A 318 10.18 36.34 -18.18
C VAL A 318 11.24 35.57 -18.96
N ILE A 319 10.92 35.06 -20.16
CA ILE A 319 11.89 34.37 -21.04
C ILE A 319 13.10 35.26 -21.33
N ALA A 320 12.88 36.50 -21.77
CA ALA A 320 13.96 37.43 -22.09
C ALA A 320 14.85 37.75 -20.87
N ASN A 321 14.27 37.77 -19.66
CA ASN A 321 15.02 37.96 -18.43
C ASN A 321 15.90 36.75 -18.10
N PHE A 322 15.47 35.51 -18.37
CA PHE A 322 16.34 34.33 -18.22
C PHE A 322 17.55 34.43 -19.16
N ASP A 323 17.31 34.75 -20.43
CA ASP A 323 18.37 34.94 -21.43
C ASP A 323 19.33 36.07 -21.04
N SER A 324 18.82 37.23 -20.61
CA SER A 324 19.66 38.39 -20.29
C SER A 324 20.52 38.19 -19.03
N HIS A 325 20.12 37.28 -18.14
CA HIS A 325 20.83 36.96 -16.91
C HIS A 325 21.62 35.65 -16.99
N ASP A 326 21.69 35.01 -18.17
CA ASP A 326 22.40 33.74 -18.40
C ASP A 326 21.90 32.61 -17.47
N PHE A 327 20.59 32.58 -17.20
CA PHE A 327 19.93 31.49 -16.49
C PHE A 327 19.25 30.55 -17.49
N GLN A 328 19.51 29.25 -17.36
CA GLN A 328 18.95 28.24 -18.26
C GLN A 328 17.53 27.85 -17.85
N MET A 329 16.65 27.72 -18.85
CA MET A 329 15.26 27.29 -18.68
C MET A 329 14.83 26.49 -19.91
N ASP A 330 14.13 25.39 -19.69
CA ASP A 330 13.62 24.53 -20.77
C ASP A 330 12.12 24.72 -21.01
N VAL A 331 11.35 25.05 -19.96
CA VAL A 331 9.89 25.13 -20.02
C VAL A 331 9.35 26.31 -19.21
N ILE A 332 8.38 27.01 -19.80
CA ILE A 332 7.50 27.94 -19.10
C ILE A 332 6.08 27.36 -19.08
N TRP A 333 5.44 27.36 -17.90
CA TRP A 333 4.09 26.84 -17.71
C TRP A 333 3.04 27.96 -17.68
N LEU A 334 1.85 27.67 -18.20
CA LEU A 334 0.67 28.52 -18.09
C LEU A 334 -0.32 27.83 -17.16
N ASP A 335 -0.56 28.42 -15.99
CA ASP A 335 -1.59 27.98 -15.05
C ASP A 335 -2.99 28.49 -15.48
N ILE A 336 -4.04 28.08 -14.80
CA ILE A 336 -5.44 28.12 -15.27
C ILE A 336 -5.93 29.46 -15.83
N ASP A 337 -5.39 30.61 -15.41
CA ASP A 337 -5.87 31.93 -15.89
C ASP A 337 -5.53 32.23 -17.37
N TYR A 338 -4.80 31.35 -18.08
CA TYR A 338 -4.59 31.48 -19.52
C TYR A 338 -5.85 31.15 -20.37
N THR A 339 -6.85 30.50 -19.76
CA THR A 339 -8.10 30.11 -20.42
C THR A 339 -9.12 31.24 -20.43
N ASP A 340 -10.20 31.08 -21.20
CA ASP A 340 -11.38 31.96 -21.11
C ASP A 340 -12.32 31.45 -20.01
N SER A 341 -12.51 32.25 -18.96
CA SER A 341 -13.52 32.04 -17.91
C SER A 341 -13.30 30.80 -17.03
N PHE A 342 -12.04 30.43 -16.77
CA PHE A 342 -11.55 29.28 -15.99
C PHE A 342 -11.66 27.93 -16.73
#